data_AF-A0A7Z3C887-F1
#
_entry.id   AF-A0A7Z3C887-F1
#
_cell.length_a   1.000
_cell.length_b   1.000
_cell.length_c   1.000
_cell.angle_alpha   90.00
_cell.angle_beta   90.00
_cell.angle_gamma   90.00
#
_symmetry.space_group_name_H-M   'P 1'
#
loop_
_entity.id
_entity.type
_entity.pdbx_description
1 polymer ?
#
loop_
_entity_poly.entity_id
_entity_poly.type
_entity_poly.pdbx_seq_one_letter_code
_entity_poly.pdbx_strand_id
1 'polypeptide(L)'
;MIVSRDVGDIISEIQMTLAADPNAIFWLLEGVTDIKFFKPRLIDEITLIDSMGKYKVIETIKRIAASNNLKPLPVLGVVDNDYDWLNGYEAPPNVVSTEPRDLEGILLRANCVDCVLSEFGNSNAIAQFERREGPVIDAILSRALEFGKVRAVNSRGNRVCLKSLKPVQFFKNDWSYDKDRLYEKAVQLGVSSSIDELKREISNLPETNPWHYVRGHDAIDILCGGLISVLGPFKAHASLIEPVLRQSLTSQQYKTTTIHQQSMLWHLQRNLPYPYREALN
;
A
#
# COMPACT_ATOMS: atom_id res chain seq x y z
N MET A 1 -11.43 7.32 -21.84
CA MET A 1 -12.74 6.88 -21.35
C MET A 1 -12.48 6.01 -20.13
N ILE A 2 -12.57 6.56 -18.93
CA ILE A 2 -12.44 5.77 -17.69
C ILE A 2 -13.80 5.10 -17.52
N VAL A 3 -13.90 3.81 -17.79
CA VAL A 3 -15.10 3.04 -17.46
C VAL A 3 -15.17 2.99 -15.94
N SER A 4 -16.16 3.65 -15.35
CA SER A 4 -16.42 3.55 -13.93
C SER A 4 -17.09 2.21 -13.66
N ARG A 5 -16.39 1.30 -12.99
CA ARG A 5 -16.96 0.04 -12.49
C ARG A 5 -17.74 0.30 -11.21
N ASP A 6 -19.02 -0.04 -11.16
CA ASP A 6 -19.84 0.11 -9.97
C ASP A 6 -19.92 -1.19 -9.15
N VAL A 7 -20.40 -1.09 -7.91
CA VAL A 7 -20.58 -2.25 -7.00
C VAL A 7 -21.51 -3.31 -7.62
N GLY A 8 -22.53 -2.88 -8.36
CA GLY A 8 -23.43 -3.81 -9.06
C GLY A 8 -22.71 -4.63 -10.14
N ASP A 9 -21.74 -4.04 -10.82
CA ASP A 9 -20.94 -4.73 -11.84
C ASP A 9 -20.06 -5.80 -11.20
N ILE A 10 -19.45 -5.49 -10.05
CA ILE A 10 -18.63 -6.43 -9.27
C ILE A 10 -19.49 -7.63 -8.83
N ILE A 11 -20.67 -7.38 -8.26
CA ILE A 11 -21.58 -8.46 -7.82
C ILE A 11 -22.03 -9.31 -9.01
N SER A 12 -22.35 -8.68 -10.15
CA SER A 12 -22.77 -9.39 -11.35
C SER A 12 -21.65 -10.27 -11.90
N GLU A 13 -20.40 -9.80 -11.91
CA GLU A 13 -19.23 -10.59 -12.32
C GLU A 13 -19.04 -11.83 -11.43
N ILE A 14 -19.19 -11.68 -10.11
CA ILE A 14 -19.14 -12.80 -9.15
C ILE A 14 -20.24 -13.82 -9.48
N GLN A 15 -21.48 -13.38 -9.69
CA GLN A 15 -22.61 -14.26 -9.99
C GLN A 15 -22.45 -15.00 -11.31
N MET A 16 -22.02 -14.30 -12.36
CA MET A 16 -21.77 -14.90 -13.66
C MET A 16 -20.63 -15.93 -13.60
N THR A 17 -19.57 -15.64 -12.84
CA THR A 17 -18.46 -16.57 -12.64
C THR A 17 -18.93 -17.81 -11.88
N LEU A 18 -19.73 -17.64 -10.82
CA LEU A 18 -20.31 -18.77 -10.06
C LEU A 18 -21.28 -19.63 -10.87
N ALA A 19 -21.97 -19.05 -11.86
CA ALA A 19 -22.82 -19.81 -12.77
C ALA A 19 -22.01 -20.73 -13.70
N ALA A 20 -20.77 -20.36 -14.03
CA ALA A 20 -19.85 -21.14 -14.84
C ALA A 20 -18.99 -22.11 -13.99
N ASP A 21 -18.55 -21.67 -12.82
CA ASP A 21 -17.77 -22.44 -11.85
C ASP A 21 -18.34 -22.25 -10.43
N PRO A 22 -19.19 -23.17 -9.95
CA PRO A 22 -19.79 -23.10 -8.61
C PRO A 22 -18.78 -23.15 -7.46
N ASN A 23 -17.53 -23.53 -7.71
CA ASN A 23 -16.48 -23.65 -6.68
C ASN A 23 -15.51 -22.45 -6.68
N ALA A 24 -15.71 -21.47 -7.55
CA ALA A 24 -14.84 -20.31 -7.65
C ALA A 24 -14.75 -19.54 -6.32
N ILE A 25 -13.53 -19.14 -5.94
CA ILE A 25 -13.26 -18.32 -4.75
C ILE A 25 -12.76 -16.95 -5.23
N PHE A 26 -13.25 -15.88 -4.60
CA PHE A 26 -13.03 -14.51 -5.06
C PHE A 26 -12.25 -13.69 -4.06
N TRP A 27 -11.21 -13.01 -4.52
CA TRP A 27 -10.54 -11.95 -3.75
C TRP A 27 -10.78 -10.61 -4.42
N LEU A 28 -11.46 -9.71 -3.72
CA LEU A 28 -11.70 -8.33 -4.14
C LEU A 28 -10.54 -7.47 -3.67
N LEU A 29 -9.85 -6.84 -4.62
CA LEU A 29 -8.67 -6.01 -4.38
C LEU A 29 -8.96 -4.56 -4.78
N GLU A 30 -8.21 -3.58 -4.26
CA GLU A 30 -8.49 -2.17 -4.54
C GLU A 30 -8.09 -1.76 -5.96
N GLY A 31 -7.01 -2.34 -6.49
CA GLY A 31 -6.52 -1.99 -7.80
C GLY A 31 -5.60 -3.00 -8.46
N VAL A 32 -5.20 -2.68 -9.69
CA VAL A 32 -4.29 -3.48 -10.51
C VAL A 32 -2.91 -3.73 -9.87
N THR A 33 -2.43 -2.81 -9.03
CA THR A 33 -1.16 -2.97 -8.29
C THR A 33 -1.24 -4.14 -7.30
N ASP A 34 -2.37 -4.28 -6.64
CA ASP A 34 -2.63 -5.31 -5.64
C ASP A 34 -2.79 -6.67 -6.35
N ILE A 35 -3.47 -6.69 -7.50
CA ILE A 35 -3.53 -7.89 -8.36
C ILE A 35 -2.12 -8.34 -8.71
N LYS A 36 -1.24 -7.42 -9.11
CA LYS A 36 0.17 -7.74 -9.43
C LYS A 36 0.95 -8.22 -8.21
N PHE A 37 0.59 -7.77 -7.00
CA PHE A 37 1.17 -8.28 -5.76
C PHE A 37 0.71 -9.71 -5.47
N PHE A 38 -0.58 -10.01 -5.57
CA PHE A 38 -1.11 -11.33 -5.19
C PHE A 38 -0.95 -12.40 -6.27
N LYS A 39 -1.12 -12.06 -7.56
CA LYS A 39 -1.08 -13.02 -8.66
C LYS A 39 0.11 -13.99 -8.67
N PRO A 40 1.38 -13.58 -8.43
CA PRO A 40 2.50 -14.53 -8.40
C PRO A 40 2.52 -15.44 -7.15
N ARG A 41 1.74 -15.10 -6.11
CA ARG A 41 1.73 -15.77 -4.80
C ARG A 41 0.55 -16.72 -4.63
N LEU A 42 -0.44 -16.65 -5.50
CA LEU A 42 -1.65 -17.45 -5.42
C LEU A 42 -1.70 -18.50 -6.53
N ILE A 43 -2.41 -19.59 -6.27
CA ILE A 43 -2.76 -20.57 -7.31
C ILE A 43 -3.87 -20.00 -8.22
N ASP A 44 -4.00 -20.54 -9.44
CA ASP A 44 -4.82 -19.93 -10.50
C ASP A 44 -6.34 -20.09 -10.25
N GLU A 45 -6.72 -20.92 -9.28
CA GLU A 45 -8.09 -21.21 -8.86
C GLU A 45 -8.77 -20.04 -8.11
N ILE A 46 -8.03 -18.97 -7.79
CA ILE A 46 -8.60 -17.76 -7.19
C ILE A 46 -8.88 -16.70 -8.24
N THR A 47 -10.14 -16.28 -8.27
CA THR A 47 -10.55 -15.15 -9.10
C THR A 47 -10.21 -13.85 -8.38
N LEU A 48 -9.19 -13.14 -8.88
CA LEU A 48 -8.83 -11.79 -8.42
C LEU A 48 -9.64 -10.73 -9.16
N ILE A 49 -10.31 -9.86 -8.42
CA ILE A 49 -11.18 -8.81 -8.98
C ILE A 49 -10.65 -7.42 -8.61
N ASP A 50 -10.36 -6.60 -9.63
CA ASP A 50 -10.07 -5.16 -9.46
C ASP A 50 -11.36 -4.41 -9.14
N SER A 51 -11.52 -3.99 -7.89
CA SER A 51 -12.70 -3.25 -7.46
C SER A 51 -12.64 -1.76 -7.75
N MET A 52 -11.50 -1.24 -8.22
CA MET A 52 -11.25 0.19 -8.47
C MET A 52 -11.49 1.08 -7.22
N GLY A 53 -10.99 0.61 -6.08
CA GLY A 53 -10.85 1.35 -4.83
C GLY A 53 -11.48 0.66 -3.61
N LYS A 54 -10.88 0.89 -2.45
CA LYS A 54 -11.31 0.44 -1.12
C LYS A 54 -12.81 0.50 -0.84
N TYR A 55 -13.45 1.64 -1.14
CA TYR A 55 -14.87 1.83 -0.90
C TYR A 55 -15.72 0.75 -1.58
N LYS A 56 -15.38 0.39 -2.83
CA LYS A 56 -16.13 -0.59 -3.61
C LYS A 56 -15.90 -2.01 -3.10
N VAL A 57 -14.69 -2.34 -2.64
CA VAL A 57 -14.42 -3.61 -1.96
C VAL A 57 -15.35 -3.78 -0.75
N ILE A 58 -15.34 -2.78 0.15
CA ILE A 58 -16.10 -2.81 1.40
C ILE A 58 -17.60 -2.84 1.14
N GLU A 59 -18.09 -1.99 0.25
CA GLU A 59 -19.52 -1.89 -0.06
C GLU A 59 -20.03 -3.17 -0.74
N THR A 60 -19.24 -3.78 -1.61
CA THR A 60 -19.58 -5.09 -2.22
C THR A 60 -19.76 -6.15 -1.15
N ILE A 61 -18.80 -6.29 -0.23
CA ILE A 61 -18.86 -7.26 0.87
C ILE A 61 -20.11 -7.04 1.74
N LYS A 62 -20.42 -5.78 2.08
CA LYS A 62 -21.62 -5.44 2.85
C LYS A 62 -22.92 -5.82 2.14
N ARG A 63 -23.03 -5.53 0.84
CA ARG A 63 -24.23 -5.88 0.05
C ARG A 63 -24.41 -7.38 -0.11
N ILE A 64 -23.32 -8.12 -0.27
CA ILE A 64 -23.37 -9.59 -0.31
C ILE A 64 -23.87 -10.12 1.04
N ALA A 65 -23.32 -9.62 2.15
CA ALA A 65 -23.72 -10.05 3.50
C ALA A 65 -25.16 -9.69 3.87
N ALA A 66 -25.67 -8.55 3.38
CA ALA A 66 -27.04 -8.11 3.65
C ALA A 66 -28.09 -8.78 2.76
N SER A 67 -27.69 -9.48 1.70
CA SER A 67 -28.62 -10.09 0.76
C SER A 67 -29.06 -11.47 1.24
N ASN A 68 -30.31 -11.57 1.71
CA ASN A 68 -30.93 -12.85 2.07
C ASN A 68 -31.08 -13.82 0.89
N ASN A 69 -30.96 -13.32 -0.35
CA ASN A 69 -31.10 -14.10 -1.58
C ASN A 69 -29.77 -14.66 -2.08
N LEU A 70 -28.63 -14.26 -1.50
CA LEU A 70 -27.33 -14.80 -1.85
C LEU A 70 -26.96 -15.87 -0.81
N LYS A 71 -26.67 -17.08 -1.30
CA LYS A 71 -25.93 -18.06 -0.48
C LYS A 71 -24.63 -17.41 0.01
N PRO A 72 -24.06 -17.84 1.14
CA PRO A 72 -22.75 -17.35 1.58
C PRO A 72 -21.75 -17.49 0.44
N LEU A 73 -21.33 -16.37 -0.14
CA LEU A 73 -20.40 -16.38 -1.27
C LEU A 73 -18.96 -16.44 -0.73
N PRO A 74 -18.06 -17.23 -1.35
CA PRO A 74 -16.66 -17.33 -0.95
C PRO A 74 -15.88 -16.09 -1.42
N VAL A 75 -16.21 -14.93 -0.87
CA VAL A 75 -15.65 -13.63 -1.25
C VAL A 75 -14.89 -13.01 -0.09
N LEU A 76 -13.60 -12.77 -0.30
CA LEU A 76 -12.71 -12.07 0.61
C LEU A 76 -12.39 -10.68 0.04
N GLY A 77 -12.56 -9.63 0.82
CA GLY A 77 -12.03 -8.31 0.52
C GLY A 77 -10.63 -8.16 1.09
N VAL A 78 -9.71 -7.58 0.32
CA VAL A 78 -8.39 -7.18 0.80
C VAL A 78 -8.20 -5.69 0.50
N VAL A 79 -7.88 -4.92 1.54
CA VAL A 79 -7.76 -3.47 1.46
C VAL A 79 -6.50 -2.98 2.15
N ASP A 80 -6.00 -1.83 1.75
CA ASP A 80 -4.99 -1.12 2.50
C ASP A 80 -5.57 -0.58 3.80
N ASN A 81 -4.83 -0.66 4.91
CA ASN A 81 -5.26 -0.07 6.16
C ASN A 81 -5.24 1.47 6.10
N ASP A 82 -4.35 2.06 5.29
CA ASP A 82 -4.22 3.51 5.17
C ASP A 82 -4.13 4.21 6.55
N TYR A 83 -5.14 4.99 6.93
CA TYR A 83 -5.28 5.65 8.22
C TYR A 83 -6.51 5.16 8.98
N ASP A 84 -7.03 3.97 8.65
CA ASP A 84 -8.18 3.39 9.34
C ASP A 84 -7.91 3.23 10.83
N TRP A 85 -6.70 2.76 11.16
CA TRP A 85 -6.21 2.66 12.54
C TRP A 85 -6.29 3.99 13.31
N LEU A 86 -6.09 5.12 12.62
CA LEU A 86 -6.10 6.45 13.22
C LEU A 86 -7.53 6.96 13.44
N ASN A 87 -8.48 6.45 12.66
CA ASN A 87 -9.89 6.85 12.69
C ASN A 87 -10.78 5.85 13.46
N GLY A 88 -10.20 4.79 14.03
CA GLY A 88 -10.94 3.74 14.73
C GLY A 88 -11.86 2.94 13.82
N TYR A 89 -11.53 2.84 12.52
CA TYR A 89 -12.36 2.10 11.58
C TYR A 89 -12.12 0.59 11.73
N GLU A 90 -13.22 -0.14 11.89
CA GLU A 90 -13.22 -1.60 11.93
C GLU A 90 -13.75 -2.17 10.61
N ALA A 91 -12.95 -3.03 9.97
CA ALA A 91 -13.31 -3.66 8.72
C ALA A 91 -14.41 -4.73 8.91
N PRO A 92 -15.29 -4.97 7.91
CA PRO A 92 -16.27 -6.05 7.97
C PRO A 92 -15.63 -7.44 8.11
N PRO A 93 -16.34 -8.48 8.60
CA PRO A 93 -15.78 -9.82 8.85
C PRO A 93 -15.16 -10.55 7.64
N ASN A 94 -15.52 -10.17 6.42
CA ASN A 94 -14.95 -10.70 5.17
C ASN A 94 -13.96 -9.72 4.52
N VAL A 95 -13.35 -8.82 5.30
CA VAL A 95 -12.34 -7.89 4.83
C VAL A 95 -11.09 -8.02 5.68
N VAL A 96 -9.96 -8.21 5.03
CA VAL A 96 -8.63 -8.20 5.64
C VAL A 96 -7.92 -6.92 5.21
N SER A 97 -7.25 -6.28 6.15
CA SER A 97 -6.44 -5.08 5.89
C SER A 97 -4.94 -5.39 5.94
N THR A 98 -4.17 -4.68 5.12
CA THR A 98 -2.70 -4.75 5.16
C THR A 98 -2.13 -4.19 6.47
N GLU A 99 -0.90 -4.59 6.78
CA GLU A 99 -0.19 -4.11 7.96
C GLU A 99 1.07 -3.29 7.61
N PRO A 100 1.38 -2.19 8.32
CA PRO A 100 0.45 -1.44 9.17
C PRO A 100 -0.44 -0.52 8.33
N ARG A 101 -0.20 -0.45 7.00
CA ARG A 101 -0.74 0.59 6.14
C ARG A 101 -1.07 0.11 4.73
N ASP A 102 -0.07 -0.30 3.96
CA ASP A 102 -0.19 -0.61 2.53
C ASP A 102 0.77 -1.73 2.08
N LEU A 103 0.50 -2.32 0.91
CA LEU A 103 1.32 -3.42 0.36
C LEU A 103 2.75 -2.98 0.05
N GLU A 104 2.96 -1.75 -0.44
CA GLU A 104 4.31 -1.23 -0.66
C GLU A 104 5.10 -1.14 0.65
N GLY A 105 4.47 -0.74 1.75
CA GLY A 105 5.07 -0.74 3.09
C GLY A 105 5.48 -2.13 3.58
N ILE A 106 4.76 -3.19 3.19
CA ILE A 106 5.19 -4.58 3.44
C ILE A 106 6.50 -4.86 2.70
N LEU A 107 6.59 -4.52 1.42
CA LEU A 107 7.79 -4.75 0.61
C LEU A 107 9.00 -4.01 1.17
N LEU A 108 8.83 -2.74 1.55
CA LEU A 108 9.91 -1.92 2.10
C LEU A 108 10.45 -2.48 3.43
N ARG A 109 9.58 -2.96 4.31
CA ARG A 109 9.99 -3.56 5.60
C ARG A 109 10.56 -4.96 5.49
N ALA A 110 10.26 -5.67 4.41
CA ALA A 110 10.85 -6.96 4.10
C ALA A 110 12.26 -6.84 3.47
N ASN A 111 12.92 -5.68 3.58
CA ASN A 111 14.24 -5.40 2.99
C ASN A 111 14.29 -5.65 1.47
N CYS A 112 13.17 -5.57 0.76
CA CYS A 112 13.15 -5.71 -0.70
C CYS A 112 13.89 -4.55 -1.40
N VAL A 113 14.18 -3.47 -0.67
CA VAL A 113 14.96 -2.34 -1.15
C VAL A 113 16.37 -2.76 -1.56
N ASP A 114 16.98 -3.72 -0.87
CA ASP A 114 18.36 -4.16 -1.17
C ASP A 114 18.47 -4.73 -2.58
N CYS A 115 17.46 -5.47 -3.04
CA CYS A 115 17.41 -5.98 -4.41
C CYS A 115 17.28 -4.85 -5.45
N VAL A 116 16.51 -3.80 -5.14
CA VAL A 116 16.40 -2.61 -6.00
C VAL A 116 17.74 -1.86 -6.06
N LEU A 117 18.42 -1.71 -4.92
CA LEU A 117 19.73 -1.06 -4.85
C LEU A 117 20.80 -1.86 -5.58
N SER A 118 20.75 -3.19 -5.51
CA SER A 118 21.65 -4.07 -6.25
C SER A 118 21.43 -4.01 -7.76
N GLU A 119 20.18 -3.86 -8.20
CA GLU A 119 19.82 -3.83 -9.63
C GLU A 119 20.09 -2.47 -10.26
N PHE A 120 19.73 -1.38 -9.58
CA PHE A 120 19.71 -0.04 -10.17
C PHE A 120 20.70 0.95 -9.54
N GLY A 121 21.25 0.61 -8.38
CA GLY A 121 22.16 1.48 -7.63
C GLY A 121 23.61 1.37 -8.07
N ASN A 122 24.40 2.37 -7.71
CA ASN A 122 25.86 2.32 -7.79
C ASN A 122 26.42 1.92 -6.43
N SER A 123 27.03 0.74 -6.33
CA SER A 123 27.50 0.17 -5.06
C SER A 123 28.47 1.09 -4.30
N ASN A 124 29.34 1.83 -5.01
CA ASN A 124 30.26 2.79 -4.37
C ASN A 124 29.52 4.00 -3.80
N ALA A 125 28.54 4.53 -4.54
CA ALA A 125 27.74 5.67 -4.11
C ALA A 125 26.85 5.30 -2.91
N ILE A 126 26.22 4.12 -2.94
CA ILE A 126 25.46 3.56 -1.82
C ILE A 126 26.35 3.40 -0.59
N ALA A 127 27.52 2.75 -0.72
CA ALA A 127 28.43 2.57 0.41
C ALA A 127 28.95 3.90 0.98
N GLN A 128 29.15 4.92 0.14
CA GLN A 128 29.52 6.26 0.60
C GLN A 128 28.37 6.94 1.34
N PHE A 129 27.15 6.83 0.81
CA PHE A 129 25.95 7.34 1.45
C PHE A 129 25.74 6.70 2.82
N GLU A 130 25.78 5.37 2.89
CA GLU A 130 25.49 4.62 4.12
C GLU A 130 26.52 4.86 5.22
N ARG A 131 27.79 5.07 4.86
CA ARG A 131 28.81 5.52 5.82
C ARG A 131 28.53 6.89 6.43
N ARG A 132 27.82 7.76 5.72
CA ARG A 132 27.53 9.14 6.13
C ARG A 132 26.19 9.28 6.86
N GLU A 133 25.15 8.64 6.34
CA GLU A 133 23.76 8.85 6.77
C GLU A 133 23.09 7.60 7.35
N GLY A 134 23.78 6.46 7.36
CA GLY A 134 23.21 5.18 7.75
C GLY A 134 22.46 4.48 6.61
N PRO A 135 21.77 3.37 6.91
CA PRO A 135 21.09 2.54 5.90
C PRO A 135 20.15 3.34 4.99
N VAL A 136 20.13 3.01 3.70
CA VAL A 136 19.24 3.69 2.74
C VAL A 136 17.76 3.61 3.15
N ILE A 137 17.34 2.49 3.76
CA ILE A 137 15.96 2.31 4.23
C ILE A 137 15.57 3.33 5.32
N ASP A 138 16.50 3.70 6.21
CA ASP A 138 16.24 4.68 7.27
C ASP A 138 16.13 6.10 6.69
N ALA A 139 16.92 6.39 5.67
CA ALA A 139 16.83 7.61 4.89
C ALA A 139 15.47 7.74 4.19
N ILE A 140 14.97 6.67 3.58
CA ILE A 140 13.62 6.63 2.97
C ILE A 140 12.55 6.82 4.05
N LEU A 141 12.65 6.06 5.15
CA LEU A 141 11.68 6.06 6.23
C LEU A 141 11.50 7.46 6.84
N SER A 142 12.60 8.09 7.23
CA SER A 142 12.59 9.43 7.86
C SER A 142 11.97 10.49 6.93
N ARG A 143 12.32 10.47 5.64
CA ARG A 143 11.78 11.40 4.63
C ARG A 143 10.29 11.13 4.35
N ALA A 144 9.89 9.86 4.26
CA ALA A 144 8.50 9.47 4.01
C ALA A 144 7.58 9.75 5.21
N LEU A 145 8.12 9.64 6.43
CA LEU A 145 7.40 9.90 7.67
C LEU A 145 6.85 11.34 7.74
N GLU A 146 7.61 12.32 7.25
CA GLU A 146 7.19 13.72 7.23
C GLU A 146 5.94 13.92 6.35
N PHE A 147 5.91 13.31 5.16
CA PHE A 147 4.69 13.27 4.33
C PHE A 147 3.56 12.53 5.00
N GLY A 148 3.88 11.37 5.57
CA GLY A 148 2.94 10.51 6.25
C GLY A 148 2.19 11.23 7.36
N LYS A 149 2.88 12.07 8.13
CA LYS A 149 2.29 12.90 9.19
C LYS A 149 1.37 13.99 8.64
N VAL A 150 1.77 14.70 7.57
CA VAL A 150 0.89 15.68 6.90
C VAL A 150 -0.38 15.02 6.36
N ARG A 151 -0.24 13.85 5.72
CA ARG A 151 -1.39 13.09 5.20
C ARG A 151 -2.28 12.55 6.33
N ALA A 152 -1.71 12.16 7.47
CA ALA A 152 -2.46 11.73 8.65
C ALA A 152 -3.30 12.87 9.24
N VAL A 153 -2.73 14.08 9.36
CA VAL A 153 -3.49 15.28 9.76
C VAL A 153 -4.65 15.51 8.79
N ASN A 154 -4.39 15.47 7.49
CA ASN A 154 -5.44 15.62 6.49
C ASN A 154 -6.55 14.56 6.60
N SER A 155 -6.21 13.31 6.94
CA SER A 155 -7.17 12.22 7.12
C SER A 155 -8.12 12.47 8.31
N ARG A 156 -7.62 13.08 9.39
CA ARG A 156 -8.40 13.43 10.59
C ARG A 156 -9.22 14.71 10.43
N GLY A 157 -8.73 15.66 9.63
CA GLY A 157 -9.30 17.00 9.51
C GLY A 157 -10.03 17.25 8.19
N ASN A 158 -9.57 18.26 7.45
CA ASN A 158 -10.26 18.84 6.29
C ASN A 158 -10.42 17.90 5.09
N ARG A 159 -9.66 16.79 5.04
CA ARG A 159 -9.75 15.76 3.98
C ARG A 159 -9.66 16.33 2.56
N VAL A 160 -8.77 17.31 2.36
CA VAL A 160 -8.53 17.91 1.06
C VAL A 160 -7.83 16.93 0.12
N CYS A 161 -7.95 17.15 -1.19
CA CYS A 161 -7.33 16.31 -2.21
C CYS A 161 -5.81 16.54 -2.26
N LEU A 162 -5.02 15.53 -1.87
CA LEU A 162 -3.55 15.59 -1.84
C LEU A 162 -2.88 14.90 -3.04
N LYS A 163 -3.58 14.76 -4.18
CA LYS A 163 -3.02 14.13 -5.39
C LYS A 163 -1.77 14.86 -5.92
N SER A 164 -1.75 16.19 -5.78
CA SER A 164 -0.66 17.05 -6.24
C SER A 164 0.52 17.16 -5.26
N LEU A 165 0.37 16.65 -4.03
CA LEU A 165 1.42 16.67 -3.01
C LEU A 165 2.30 15.42 -3.18
N LYS A 166 3.42 15.57 -3.90
CA LYS A 166 4.31 14.47 -4.31
C LYS A 166 5.72 14.64 -3.77
N PRO A 167 6.37 13.59 -3.22
CA PRO A 167 7.69 13.70 -2.62
C PRO A 167 8.77 14.34 -3.49
N VAL A 168 8.79 13.98 -4.78
CA VAL A 168 9.74 14.50 -5.77
C VAL A 168 9.82 16.03 -5.83
N GLN A 169 8.76 16.75 -5.47
CA GLN A 169 8.72 18.22 -5.53
C GLN A 169 9.59 18.92 -4.48
N PHE A 170 10.03 18.18 -3.45
CA PHE A 170 10.64 18.72 -2.24
C PHE A 170 12.06 18.19 -2.01
N PHE A 171 12.59 17.38 -2.92
CA PHE A 171 13.98 16.94 -2.90
C PHE A 171 14.90 17.95 -3.56
N LYS A 172 16.09 18.10 -2.97
CA LYS A 172 17.24 18.74 -3.61
C LYS A 172 18.13 17.68 -4.27
N ASN A 173 19.12 18.13 -5.04
CA ASN A 173 20.04 17.24 -5.78
C ASN A 173 20.93 16.38 -4.88
N ASP A 174 21.10 16.73 -3.61
CA ASP A 174 21.82 15.94 -2.61
C ASP A 174 20.90 14.97 -1.86
N TRP A 175 19.65 14.80 -2.31
CA TRP A 175 18.60 14.02 -1.67
C TRP A 175 18.22 14.51 -0.26
N SER A 176 18.61 15.74 0.09
CA SER A 176 18.05 16.43 1.25
C SER A 176 16.61 16.85 0.98
N TYR A 177 15.85 17.01 2.07
CA TYR A 177 14.41 17.18 2.02
C TYR A 177 13.97 18.53 2.58
N ASP A 178 13.21 19.30 1.80
CA ASP A 178 12.70 20.60 2.19
C ASP A 178 11.35 20.49 2.91
N LYS A 179 11.43 20.30 4.24
CA LYS A 179 10.28 20.15 5.13
C LYS A 179 9.43 21.42 5.24
N ASP A 180 10.05 22.59 5.22
CA ASP A 180 9.32 23.86 5.34
C ASP A 180 8.44 24.09 4.11
N ARG A 181 8.99 23.83 2.92
CA ARG A 181 8.23 23.90 1.67
C ARG A 181 7.09 22.88 1.61
N LEU A 182 7.27 21.68 2.18
CA LEU A 182 6.18 20.71 2.35
C LEU A 182 5.03 21.33 3.16
N TYR A 183 5.35 21.92 4.30
CA TYR A 183 4.35 22.47 5.21
C TYR A 183 3.62 23.68 4.60
N GLU A 184 4.35 24.58 3.94
CA GLU A 184 3.77 25.67 3.14
C GLU A 184 2.78 25.13 2.11
N LYS A 185 3.18 24.09 1.36
CA LYS A 185 2.31 23.50 0.33
C LYS A 185 1.09 22.83 0.92
N ALA A 186 1.23 22.14 2.06
CA ALA A 186 0.13 21.49 2.75
C ALA A 186 -0.91 22.50 3.24
N VAL A 187 -0.48 23.61 3.83
CA VAL A 187 -1.35 24.72 4.24
C VAL A 187 -2.04 25.35 3.03
N GLN A 188 -1.30 25.58 1.93
CA GLN A 188 -1.89 26.11 0.69
C GLN A 188 -3.00 25.20 0.14
N LEU A 189 -2.86 23.88 0.28
CA LEU A 189 -3.87 22.91 -0.15
C LEU A 189 -5.07 22.84 0.83
N GLY A 190 -4.98 23.46 1.99
CA GLY A 190 -6.03 23.46 3.02
C GLY A 190 -5.95 22.29 4.00
N VAL A 191 -4.79 21.63 4.15
CA VAL A 191 -4.60 20.59 5.18
C VAL A 191 -4.80 21.16 6.58
N SER A 192 -4.30 22.37 6.81
CA SER A 192 -4.36 23.10 8.07
C SER A 192 -4.45 24.61 7.80
N SER A 193 -4.80 25.40 8.82
CA SER A 193 -5.01 26.85 8.71
C SER A 193 -3.71 27.66 8.63
N SER A 194 -2.62 27.14 9.21
CA SER A 194 -1.30 27.78 9.25
C SER A 194 -0.21 26.73 9.47
N ILE A 195 1.05 27.10 9.27
CA ILE A 195 2.19 26.19 9.50
C ILE A 195 2.29 25.82 10.99
N ASP A 196 2.02 26.77 11.89
CA ASP A 196 2.08 26.52 13.34
C ASP A 196 0.95 25.58 13.80
N GLU A 197 -0.25 25.73 13.25
CA GLU A 197 -1.35 24.78 13.47
C GLU A 197 -0.96 23.40 12.94
N LEU A 198 -0.45 23.29 11.71
CA LEU A 198 -0.03 22.02 11.14
C LEU A 198 1.02 21.32 12.00
N LYS A 199 2.03 22.06 12.49
CA LYS A 199 3.05 21.52 13.40
C LYS A 199 2.44 21.01 14.71
N ARG A 200 1.49 21.75 15.28
CA ARG A 200 0.75 21.34 16.48
C ARG A 200 -0.11 20.09 16.23
N GLU A 201 -0.82 20.03 15.12
CA GLU A 201 -1.63 18.87 14.74
C GLU A 201 -0.75 17.63 14.53
N ILE A 202 0.41 17.80 13.90
CA ILE A 202 1.41 16.74 13.73
C ILE A 202 1.94 16.26 15.10
N SER A 203 2.24 17.17 16.04
CA SER A 203 2.69 16.76 17.38
C SER A 203 1.60 16.07 18.20
N ASN A 204 0.32 16.30 17.87
CA ASN A 204 -0.83 15.66 18.52
C ASN A 204 -1.23 14.33 17.85
N LEU A 205 -0.48 13.87 16.85
CA LEU A 205 -0.66 12.53 16.30
C LEU A 205 -0.21 11.47 17.31
N PRO A 206 -0.91 10.32 17.41
CA PRO A 206 -0.55 9.26 18.35
C PRO A 206 0.89 8.77 18.18
N GLU A 207 1.59 8.53 19.27
CA GLU A 207 2.90 7.87 19.20
C GLU A 207 2.70 6.39 18.82
N THR A 208 3.31 5.98 17.71
CA THR A 208 3.23 4.62 17.18
C THR A 208 4.45 4.33 16.32
N ASN A 209 4.57 3.09 15.84
CA ASN A 209 5.62 2.72 14.89
C ASN A 209 5.51 3.62 13.63
N PRO A 210 6.61 4.26 13.18
CA PRO A 210 6.61 5.19 12.04
C PRO A 210 5.96 4.66 10.76
N TRP A 211 6.02 3.34 10.53
CA TRP A 211 5.44 2.70 9.36
C TRP A 211 3.92 2.85 9.27
N HIS A 212 3.21 3.11 10.38
CA HIS A 212 1.79 3.45 10.34
C HIS A 212 1.49 4.76 9.59
N TYR A 213 2.46 5.67 9.54
CA TYR A 213 2.34 6.95 8.84
C TYR A 213 2.89 6.89 7.42
N VAL A 214 3.92 6.09 7.20
CA VAL A 214 4.65 6.02 5.93
C VAL A 214 3.79 5.37 4.86
N ARG A 215 3.40 6.17 3.86
CA ARG A 215 2.72 5.67 2.66
C ARG A 215 3.75 5.09 1.71
N GLY A 216 3.61 3.83 1.34
CA GLY A 216 4.62 3.12 0.55
C GLY A 216 4.83 3.71 -0.84
N HIS A 217 3.78 4.18 -1.53
CA HIS A 217 3.95 4.93 -2.78
C HIS A 217 4.81 6.20 -2.62
N ASP A 218 4.67 6.94 -1.51
CA ASP A 218 5.52 8.10 -1.29
C ASP A 218 6.96 7.64 -1.02
N ALA A 219 7.17 6.60 -0.21
CA ALA A 219 8.49 6.04 0.06
C ALA A 219 9.20 5.51 -1.22
N ILE A 220 8.45 4.94 -2.17
CA ILE A 220 8.95 4.52 -3.49
C ILE A 220 9.36 5.73 -4.33
N ASP A 221 8.55 6.81 -4.36
CA ASP A 221 8.91 8.07 -5.03
C ASP A 221 10.21 8.66 -4.43
N ILE A 222 10.38 8.54 -3.11
CA ILE A 222 11.58 8.98 -2.39
C ILE A 222 12.81 8.15 -2.78
N LEU A 223 12.68 6.82 -2.84
CA LEU A 223 13.72 5.91 -3.30
C LEU A 223 14.13 6.22 -4.76
N CYS A 224 13.16 6.48 -5.64
CA CYS A 224 13.46 6.92 -7.01
C CYS A 224 14.31 8.20 -7.02
N GLY A 225 13.95 9.18 -6.19
CA GLY A 225 14.73 10.41 -6.02
C GLY A 225 16.18 10.13 -5.59
N GLY A 226 16.38 9.18 -4.68
CA GLY A 226 17.72 8.77 -4.22
C GLY A 226 18.53 8.11 -5.33
N LEU A 227 17.92 7.17 -6.06
CA LEU A 227 18.53 6.48 -7.20
C LEU A 227 18.92 7.40 -8.36
N ILE A 228 18.24 8.53 -8.53
CA ILE A 228 18.56 9.55 -9.55
C ILE A 228 19.69 10.48 -9.10
N SER A 229 19.82 10.72 -7.80
CA SER A 229 20.63 11.82 -7.27
C SER A 229 21.94 11.36 -6.65
N VAL A 230 21.87 10.48 -5.65
CA VAL A 230 23.01 10.16 -4.76
C VAL A 230 23.32 8.68 -4.68
N LEU A 231 22.39 7.80 -5.03
CA LEU A 231 22.56 6.34 -4.94
C LEU A 231 22.94 5.72 -6.30
N GLY A 232 22.82 6.46 -7.41
CA GLY A 232 23.19 6.00 -8.74
C GLY A 232 22.87 7.04 -9.83
N PRO A 233 23.26 6.79 -11.09
CA PRO A 233 22.89 7.63 -12.24
C PRO A 233 21.60 7.15 -12.93
N PHE A 234 20.85 6.23 -12.31
CA PHE A 234 19.72 5.58 -12.95
C PHE A 234 18.49 6.48 -12.96
N LYS A 235 17.84 6.63 -14.11
CA LYS A 235 16.56 7.35 -14.23
C LYS A 235 15.42 6.50 -13.67
N ALA A 236 15.38 6.40 -12.35
CA ALA A 236 14.43 5.58 -11.62
C ALA A 236 13.00 6.14 -11.71
N HIS A 237 12.05 5.23 -11.91
CA HIS A 237 10.62 5.51 -11.85
C HIS A 237 9.92 4.37 -11.10
N ALA A 238 8.82 4.68 -10.40
CA ALA A 238 8.05 3.70 -9.62
C ALA A 238 7.69 2.46 -10.45
N SER A 239 7.27 2.65 -11.71
CA SER A 239 6.94 1.57 -12.64
C SER A 239 8.09 0.61 -12.95
N LEU A 240 9.35 1.05 -12.79
CA LEU A 240 10.54 0.23 -12.97
C LEU A 240 10.94 -0.51 -11.69
N ILE A 241 10.82 0.15 -10.53
CA ILE A 241 11.31 -0.41 -9.26
C ILE A 241 10.26 -1.26 -8.53
N GLU A 242 8.96 -0.96 -8.66
CA GLU A 242 7.90 -1.72 -8.02
C GLU A 242 7.85 -3.20 -8.45
N PRO A 243 8.03 -3.58 -9.74
CA PRO A 243 8.13 -4.98 -10.12
C PRO A 243 9.28 -5.69 -9.38
N VAL A 244 10.45 -5.05 -9.27
CA VAL A 244 11.60 -5.62 -8.55
C VAL A 244 11.27 -5.79 -7.06
N LEU A 245 10.69 -4.77 -6.41
CA LEU A 245 10.23 -4.89 -5.03
C LEU A 245 9.26 -6.07 -4.85
N ARG A 246 8.25 -6.18 -5.72
CA ARG A 246 7.25 -7.25 -5.65
C ARG A 246 7.84 -8.64 -5.85
N GLN A 247 8.86 -8.80 -6.69
CA GLN A 247 9.51 -10.09 -6.91
C GLN A 247 10.55 -10.43 -5.82
N SER A 248 11.06 -9.42 -5.11
CA SER A 248 12.05 -9.61 -4.06
C SER A 248 11.46 -10.14 -2.75
N LEU A 249 10.15 -9.97 -2.53
CA LEU A 249 9.48 -10.48 -1.34
C LEU A 249 9.36 -12.01 -1.40
N THR A 250 10.20 -12.68 -0.62
CA THR A 250 10.30 -14.14 -0.54
C THR A 250 9.05 -14.77 0.06
N SER A 251 8.86 -16.07 -0.18
CA SER A 251 7.79 -16.84 0.44
C SER A 251 7.83 -16.81 1.96
N GLN A 252 9.01 -16.91 2.56
CA GLN A 252 9.16 -16.87 4.02
C GLN A 252 8.73 -15.52 4.59
N GLN A 253 9.14 -14.42 3.96
CA GLN A 253 8.73 -13.08 4.40
C GLN A 253 7.22 -12.88 4.22
N TYR A 254 6.66 -13.28 3.09
CA TYR A 254 5.22 -13.17 2.86
C TYR A 254 4.41 -13.97 3.90
N LYS A 255 4.83 -15.18 4.26
CA LYS A 255 4.16 -16.00 5.28
C LYS A 255 4.11 -15.34 6.67
N THR A 256 5.03 -14.42 6.97
CA THR A 256 5.03 -13.66 8.24
C THR A 256 4.10 -12.46 8.24
N THR A 257 3.56 -12.07 7.08
CA THR A 257 2.66 -10.91 6.96
C THR A 257 1.30 -11.18 7.58
N THR A 258 0.70 -10.13 8.15
CA THR A 258 -0.67 -10.21 8.69
C THR A 258 -1.66 -10.52 7.56
N ILE A 259 -1.47 -9.92 6.38
CA ILE A 259 -2.33 -10.19 5.22
C ILE A 259 -2.35 -11.68 4.85
N HIS A 260 -1.20 -12.35 4.85
CA HIS A 260 -1.13 -13.80 4.62
C HIS A 260 -1.86 -14.59 5.71
N GLN A 261 -1.54 -14.33 6.97
CA GLN A 261 -2.07 -15.07 8.12
C GLN A 261 -3.60 -14.93 8.23
N GLN A 262 -4.13 -13.72 8.04
CA GLN A 262 -5.56 -13.44 8.12
C GLN A 262 -6.33 -13.99 6.92
N SER A 263 -5.78 -13.89 5.70
CA SER A 263 -6.37 -14.54 4.53
C SER A 263 -6.40 -16.06 4.69
N MET A 264 -5.33 -16.67 5.21
CA MET A 264 -5.29 -18.10 5.50
C MET A 264 -6.33 -18.50 6.54
N LEU A 265 -6.44 -17.74 7.64
CA LEU A 265 -7.45 -17.99 8.67
C LEU A 265 -8.88 -17.90 8.12
N TRP A 266 -9.16 -16.91 7.27
CA TRP A 266 -10.46 -16.74 6.63
C TRP A 266 -10.87 -17.96 5.79
N HIS A 267 -9.92 -18.51 5.03
CA HIS A 267 -10.11 -19.73 4.22
C HIS A 267 -10.36 -20.95 5.11
N LEU A 268 -9.53 -21.15 6.14
CA LEU A 268 -9.66 -22.25 7.09
C LEU A 268 -11.03 -22.27 7.79
N GLN A 269 -11.50 -21.10 8.26
CA GLN A 269 -12.80 -20.98 8.93
C GLN A 269 -14.00 -21.34 8.03
N ARG A 270 -13.81 -21.36 6.71
CA ARG A 270 -14.85 -21.66 5.71
C ARG A 270 -14.65 -23.02 5.05
N ASN A 271 -13.69 -23.82 5.52
CA ASN A 271 -13.27 -25.07 4.88
C ASN A 271 -12.94 -24.89 3.39
N LEU A 272 -12.34 -23.74 3.05
CA LEU A 272 -11.86 -23.45 1.69
C LEU A 272 -10.36 -23.76 1.59
N PRO A 273 -9.88 -24.25 0.43
CA PRO A 273 -8.44 -24.46 0.22
C PRO A 273 -7.71 -23.11 0.25
N TYR A 274 -6.67 -22.99 1.08
CA TYR A 274 -5.84 -21.79 1.08
C TYR A 274 -4.92 -21.79 -0.16
N PRO A 275 -5.06 -20.81 -1.05
CA PRO A 275 -4.52 -20.86 -2.40
C PRO A 275 -3.11 -20.30 -2.48
N TYR A 276 -2.15 -20.84 -1.73
CA TYR A 276 -0.78 -20.32 -1.72
C TYR A 276 0.16 -21.09 -2.62
N ARG A 277 0.83 -20.36 -3.52
CA ARG A 277 1.92 -20.89 -4.35
C ARG A 277 3.23 -20.70 -3.59
N GLU A 278 3.82 -21.79 -3.10
CA GLU A 278 5.21 -21.72 -2.65
C GLU A 278 6.08 -21.34 -3.85
N ALA A 279 6.93 -20.33 -3.69
CA ALA A 279 7.93 -20.04 -4.71
C ALA A 279 8.87 -21.25 -4.78
N LEU A 280 9.04 -21.81 -5.97
CA LEU A 280 10.12 -22.74 -6.26
C LEU A 280 11.41 -21.92 -6.15
N ASN A 281 12.07 -21.95 -4.99
CA ASN A 281 13.43 -21.43 -4.84
C ASN A 281 14.40 -22.27 -5.66
#